data_AF-A0A534IIJ7-F1
#
_entry.id   AF-A0A534IIJ7-F1
#
_cell.length_a   1.000
_cell.length_b   1.000
_cell.length_c   1.000
_cell.angle_alpha   90.00
_cell.angle_beta   90.00
_cell.angle_gamma   90.00
#
_symmetry.space_group_name_H-M   'P 1'
#
loop_
_entity.id
_entity.type
_entity.pdbx_description
1 polymer ?
#
loop_
_entity_poly.entity_id
_entity_poly.type
_entity_poly.pdbx_seq_one_letter_code
_entity_poly.pdbx_strand_id
1 'polypeptide(L)' 'MHRHDWEHHLVVESGRGVLEGVEGKLALAPGDAVLVGAGEDHRFVQRGKEPLRFLVVTPL' A
#
# COMPACT_ATOMS: atom_id res chain seq x y z
N MET A 1 -6.05 -1.90 10.09
CA MET A 1 -5.50 -0.54 10.12
C MET A 1 -4.39 -0.55 11.13
N HIS A 2 -3.25 0.00 10.80
CA HIS A 2 -2.15 0.19 11.74
C HIS A 2 -1.26 1.33 11.25
N ARG A 3 -0.35 1.76 12.12
CA ARG A 3 0.69 2.74 11.83
C ARG A 3 1.97 2.37 12.56
N HIS A 4 3.07 2.93 12.10
CA HIS A 4 4.39 2.82 12.69
C HIS A 4 5.22 4.04 12.26
N ASP A 5 6.34 4.27 12.91
CA ASP A 5 7.22 5.43 12.71
C ASP A 5 8.18 5.32 11.52
N TRP A 6 8.13 4.21 10.77
CA TRP A 6 8.84 4.06 9.50
C TRP A 6 7.92 4.19 8.28
N GLU A 7 8.52 4.47 7.13
CA GLU A 7 7.84 4.63 5.83
C GLU A 7 7.71 3.30 5.07
N HIS A 8 6.75 3.24 4.14
CA HIS A 8 6.71 2.22 3.08
C HIS A 8 6.88 2.86 1.71
N HIS A 9 7.86 2.40 0.95
CA HIS A 9 8.06 2.77 -0.45
C HIS A 9 7.76 1.53 -1.29
N LEU A 10 6.59 1.49 -1.94
CA LEU A 10 6.11 0.28 -2.59
C LEU A 10 5.78 0.47 -4.07
N VAL A 11 5.94 -0.62 -4.83
CA VAL A 11 5.51 -0.73 -6.21
C VAL A 11 4.61 -1.95 -6.36
N VAL A 12 3.44 -1.80 -6.96
CA VAL A 12 2.47 -2.88 -7.15
C VAL A 12 2.89 -3.74 -8.35
N GLU A 13 3.10 -5.03 -8.12
CA GLU A 13 3.54 -5.99 -9.14
C GLU A 13 2.37 -6.70 -9.81
N SER A 14 1.33 -7.06 -9.04
CA SER A 14 0.17 -7.80 -9.56
C SER A 14 -1.10 -7.59 -8.74
N GLY A 15 -2.24 -7.94 -9.33
CA GLY A 15 -3.55 -7.84 -8.68
C GLY A 15 -4.04 -6.39 -8.55
N ARG A 16 -5.17 -6.22 -7.87
CA ARG A 16 -5.79 -4.90 -7.63
C ARG A 16 -6.16 -4.77 -6.17
N GLY A 17 -6.23 -3.54 -5.68
CA GLY A 17 -6.52 -3.30 -4.29
C GLY A 17 -6.92 -1.87 -3.98
N VAL A 18 -7.03 -1.61 -2.69
CA VAL A 18 -7.21 -0.28 -2.14
C VAL A 18 -6.23 -0.10 -0.99
N LEU A 19 -5.49 1.00 -0.98
CA LEU A 19 -4.85 1.53 0.21
C LEU A 19 -5.88 2.40 0.94
N GLU A 20 -6.28 1.98 2.13
CA GLU A 20 -7.08 2.78 3.05
C GLU A 20 -6.10 3.51 3.99
N GLY A 21 -6.12 4.85 3.98
CA GLY A 21 -5.22 5.68 4.77
C GLY A 21 -5.79 7.06 5.11
N VAL A 22 -4.92 7.99 5.49
CA VAL A 22 -5.31 9.35 5.94
C VAL A 22 -6.05 10.15 4.86
N GLU A 23 -5.72 9.93 3.59
CA GLU A 23 -6.39 10.57 2.44
C GLU A 23 -7.65 9.82 1.98
N GLY A 24 -8.10 8.82 2.75
CA GLY A 24 -9.23 7.99 2.40
C GLY A 24 -8.81 6.73 1.65
N LYS A 25 -9.41 6.49 0.47
CA LYS A 25 -9.23 5.25 -0.29
C LYS A 25 -8.55 5.53 -1.62
N LEU A 26 -7.33 5.02 -1.78
CA LEU A 26 -6.57 5.06 -3.03
C LEU A 26 -6.66 3.70 -3.73
N ALA A 27 -7.08 3.68 -5.00
CA ALA A 27 -7.07 2.47 -5.80
C ALA A 27 -5.64 2.08 -6.17
N LEU A 28 -5.35 0.78 -6.16
CA LEU A 28 -4.04 0.22 -6.51
C LEU A 28 -4.16 -0.75 -7.70
N ALA A 29 -3.23 -0.64 -8.63
CA ALA A 29 -3.09 -1.46 -9.83
C ALA A 29 -1.61 -1.70 -10.16
N PRO A 30 -1.29 -2.72 -10.99
CA PRO A 30 0.10 -3.02 -11.35
C PRO A 30 0.79 -1.82 -12.01
N GLY A 31 2.01 -1.52 -11.55
CA GLY A 31 2.80 -0.36 -11.98
C GLY A 31 2.64 0.88 -11.11
N ASP A 32 1.65 0.93 -10.20
CA ASP A 32 1.52 2.05 -9.26
C ASP A 32 2.68 2.06 -8.27
N ALA A 33 3.25 3.23 -8.03
CA ALA A 33 4.23 3.50 -6.99
C ALA A 33 3.58 4.35 -5.90
N VAL A 34 3.75 3.95 -4.64
CA VAL A 34 3.09 4.59 -3.49
C VAL A 34 4.09 4.80 -2.36
N LEU A 35 4.01 5.96 -1.73
CA LEU A 35 4.64 6.27 -0.46
C LEU A 35 3.57 6.26 0.63
N VAL A 36 3.78 5.48 1.69
CA VAL A 36 3.08 5.66 2.96
C VAL A 36 4.05 6.31 3.92
N GLY A 37 3.71 7.51 4.37
CA GLY A 37 4.56 8.31 5.25
C GLY A 37 4.67 7.70 6.66
N ALA A 38 5.74 8.08 7.37
CA ALA A 38 5.92 7.71 8.76
C ALA A 38 4.75 8.20 9.62
N GLY A 39 4.22 7.32 10.47
CA GLY A 39 3.11 7.59 11.37
C GLY A 39 1.73 7.57 10.70
N GLU A 40 1.63 7.38 9.39
CA GLU A 40 0.35 7.32 8.69
C GLU A 40 -0.39 6.02 9.02
N ASP A 41 -1.65 6.15 9.44
CA ASP A 41 -2.54 5.00 9.54
C ASP A 41 -2.79 4.45 8.12
N HIS A 42 -2.57 3.15 7.95
CA HIS A 42 -2.71 2.48 6.66
C HIS A 42 -3.23 1.03 6.76
N ARG A 43 -3.82 0.58 5.64
CA ARG A 43 -4.25 -0.79 5.40
C ARG A 43 -4.32 -1.07 3.90
N PHE A 44 -3.67 -2.14 3.46
CA PHE A 44 -3.83 -2.68 2.10
C PHE A 44 -4.95 -3.71 2.06
N VAL A 45 -5.85 -3.57 1.10
CA VAL A 45 -6.97 -4.52 0.93
C VAL A 45 -7.05 -4.98 -0.52
N GLN A 46 -6.87 -6.27 -0.75
CA GLN A 46 -7.05 -6.88 -2.07
C GLN A 46 -8.49 -6.69 -2.57
N ARG A 47 -8.62 -6.49 -3.89
CA ARG A 47 -9.87 -6.48 -4.64
C ARG A 47 -9.72 -7.38 -5.86
N GLY A 48 -10.78 -8.11 -6.19
CA GLY A 48 -10.78 -9.05 -7.32
C GLY A 48 -10.21 -10.43 -6.96
N LYS A 49 -9.94 -11.22 -8.01
CA LYS A 49 -9.61 -12.65 -7.89
C LYS A 49 -8.11 -12.92 -7.78
N GLU A 50 -7.27 -12.03 -8.31
CA GLU A 50 -5.81 -12.16 -8.28
C GLU A 50 -5.22 -11.57 -6.99
N PRO A 51 -4.19 -12.20 -6.39
CA PRO A 51 -3.51 -11.64 -5.23
C PRO A 51 -2.93 -10.25 -5.50
N LEU A 52 -3.19 -9.32 -4.58
CA LEU A 52 -2.46 -8.05 -4.55
C LEU A 52 -1.03 -8.32 -4.07
N ARG A 53 -0.06 -8.13 -4.95
CA ARG A 53 1.37 -8.26 -4.63
C ARG A 53 2.08 -6.95 -4.91
N PHE A 54 3.01 -6.60 -4.04
CA PHE A 54 3.85 -5.43 -4.18
C PHE A 54 5.22 -5.72 -3.57
N LEU A 55 6.25 -5.10 -4.14
CA LEU A 55 7.55 -4.97 -3.51
C LEU A 55 7.49 -3.77 -2.58
N VAL A 56 8.05 -3.89 -1.38
CA VAL A 56 8.14 -2.78 -0.43
C VAL A 56 9.56 -2.65 0.09
N VAL A 57 10.02 -1.41 0.19
CA VAL A 57 11.25 -1.03 0.87
C VAL A 57 10.85 -0.30 2.15
N THR A 58 11.43 -0.74 3.27
CA THR A 58 11.29 -0.11 4.58
C THR A 58 12.68 0.17 5.17
N PRO A 59 12.79 1.16 6.07
CA PRO A 59 13.94 1.28 6.96
C PRO A 59 14.18 0.00 7.79
N LEU A 60 15.44 -0.22 8.19
CA LEU A 60 15.85 -1.24 9.16
C LEU A 60 15.78 -0.72 10.59
#